data_AF-A0A254U4K7-F1
#
_entry.id   AF-A0A254U4K7-F1
#
_cell.length_a   1.000
_cell.length_b   1.000
_cell.length_c   1.000
_cell.angle_alpha   90.00
_cell.angle_beta   90.00
_cell.angle_gamma   90.00
#
_symmetry.space_group_name_H-M   'P 1'
#
loop_
_entity.id
_entity.type
_entity.pdbx_description
1 polymer ?
#
loop_
_entity_poly.entity_id
_entity_poly.type
_entity_poly.pdbx_seq_one_letter_code
_entity_poly.pdbx_strand_id
1 'polypeptide(L)'
;MDSNLWYAMLNDTLCYANLWVLACMIVVVFAWQSSGRLSAHLRRLASFTDHRQTYHRIPNFHVAWLKRHLLDAPLLRSRHNQEWQLSRAVNMGTLPSRFHTLLLTVIVVMNVVLCTNTVPYGSKESTVAELIRNRTGYMATANLFPLLVMAGRNNPLIPLLRVSFDTWNLLHRWLGRIVVLEGLAHVIAWGVPKVQTYGWSTALGTLKKPFMFNGLMGIVAMLFILVQSPSPIRHAFYETFLHLHIGLACVSVGFLWHHVYRYSCRYYLYAAVAFWAFERLARLLILIYRNYGFGRRTTAYLEALPGDAVRVTLQLARPWTFSPGQYCFIYIPKLGAWTSHPFSIAWGETGQTLLGSYSEKMAEVELGNDHGQPGLESRKVNTVSLLVRRRTGFTDKLFTEAFAYARTRLPPDTISTSPRSTTTDISTAAMPVTAFVEGPYGNLHSLDSYGTVLLFAGGVGITHCLPFIRHLVQGYSDGTVAARRVTLVWVIQSPEHLDWIRPWMTTILGMEGRRDVLRIQLFVTRPRNPREIRSPSATVQMFPGRPDVGTLVQMEIENQVGAMGVMVCGNGGLSDDVRRACRQRQGRTQLDYIEESFTW
;
A
#
# COMPACT_ATOMS: atom_id res chain seq x y z
N MET A 1 -28.10 -34.99 -27.76
CA MET A 1 -27.55 -34.51 -26.48
C MET A 1 -28.66 -33.71 -25.82
N ASP A 2 -29.15 -34.12 -24.64
CA ASP A 2 -30.27 -33.41 -23.98
C ASP A 2 -29.91 -31.94 -23.77
N SER A 3 -30.83 -31.03 -24.12
CA SER A 3 -30.63 -29.58 -24.01
C SER A 3 -30.19 -29.16 -22.60
N ASN A 4 -30.65 -29.87 -21.57
CA ASN A 4 -30.27 -29.64 -20.18
C ASN A 4 -28.80 -29.98 -19.88
N LEU A 5 -28.28 -31.07 -20.47
CA LEU A 5 -26.87 -31.45 -20.31
C LEU A 5 -25.95 -30.44 -20.99
N TRP A 6 -26.34 -29.96 -22.18
CA TRP A 6 -25.64 -28.90 -22.88
C TRP A 6 -25.52 -27.62 -22.03
N TYR A 7 -26.63 -27.13 -21.47
CA TYR A 7 -26.60 -25.91 -20.65
C TYR A 7 -25.78 -26.08 -19.36
N ALA A 8 -25.79 -27.26 -18.75
CA ALA A 8 -24.97 -27.57 -17.59
C ALA A 8 -23.48 -27.51 -17.91
N MET A 9 -23.03 -28.17 -18.99
CA MET A 9 -21.64 -28.10 -19.45
C MET A 9 -21.23 -26.67 -19.81
N LEU A 10 -22.13 -25.93 -20.45
CA LEU A 10 -21.90 -24.54 -20.81
C LEU A 10 -21.69 -23.66 -19.58
N ASN A 11 -22.29 -23.93 -18.41
CA ASN A 11 -22.02 -23.15 -17.18
C ASN A 11 -20.54 -23.22 -16.79
N ASP A 12 -19.98 -24.42 -16.78
CA ASP A 12 -18.56 -24.61 -16.46
C ASP A 12 -17.66 -23.98 -17.54
N THR A 13 -18.01 -24.12 -18.83
CA THR A 13 -17.25 -23.47 -19.92
C THR A 13 -17.20 -21.95 -19.77
N LEU A 14 -18.31 -21.29 -19.40
CA LEU A 14 -18.32 -19.83 -19.19
C LEU A 14 -17.50 -19.42 -17.96
N CYS A 15 -17.52 -20.21 -16.88
CA CYS A 15 -16.65 -19.99 -15.72
C CYS A 15 -15.17 -20.11 -16.11
N TYR A 16 -14.81 -21.12 -16.91
CA TYR A 16 -13.44 -21.25 -17.42
C TYR A 16 -13.07 -20.07 -18.32
N ALA A 17 -13.97 -19.63 -19.19
CA ALA A 17 -13.73 -18.45 -20.03
C ALA A 17 -13.44 -17.20 -19.19
N ASN A 18 -14.21 -16.95 -18.12
CA ASN A 18 -13.97 -15.86 -17.17
C ASN A 18 -12.55 -15.94 -16.56
N LEU A 19 -12.17 -17.10 -16.04
CA LEU A 19 -10.84 -17.30 -15.44
C LEU A 19 -9.71 -17.17 -16.45
N TRP A 20 -9.89 -17.67 -17.68
CA TRP A 20 -8.92 -17.51 -18.76
C TRP A 20 -8.74 -16.06 -19.19
N VAL A 21 -9.82 -15.29 -19.29
CA VAL A 21 -9.72 -13.84 -19.59
C VAL A 21 -8.92 -13.14 -18.50
N LEU A 22 -9.20 -13.40 -17.22
CA LEU A 22 -8.42 -12.85 -16.10
C LEU A 22 -6.95 -13.28 -16.15
N ALA A 23 -6.66 -14.53 -16.51
CA ALA A 23 -5.30 -15.04 -16.68
C ALA A 23 -4.57 -14.36 -17.86
N CYS A 24 -5.23 -14.18 -18.99
CA CYS A 24 -4.69 -13.44 -20.13
C CYS A 24 -4.38 -11.98 -19.77
N MET A 25 -5.25 -11.33 -18.99
CA MET A 25 -5.00 -9.97 -18.49
C MET A 25 -3.76 -9.91 -17.60
N ILE A 26 -3.55 -10.91 -16.73
CA ILE A 26 -2.31 -11.05 -15.93
C ILE A 26 -1.08 -11.17 -16.83
N VAL A 27 -1.14 -12.00 -17.88
CA VAL A 27 -0.04 -12.18 -18.84
C VAL A 27 0.28 -10.88 -19.58
N VAL A 28 -0.74 -10.14 -20.02
CA VAL A 28 -0.55 -8.85 -20.71
C VAL A 28 0.11 -7.83 -19.78
N VAL A 29 -0.34 -7.72 -18.52
CA VAL A 29 0.28 -6.83 -17.54
C VAL A 29 1.71 -7.27 -17.25
N PHE A 30 1.97 -8.57 -17.11
CA PHE A 30 3.31 -9.10 -16.88
C PHE A 30 4.27 -8.78 -18.04
N ALA A 31 3.83 -8.98 -19.28
CA ALA A 31 4.63 -8.68 -20.47
C ALA A 31 4.95 -7.18 -20.57
N TRP A 32 3.95 -6.32 -20.32
CA TRP A 32 4.12 -4.86 -20.28
C TRP A 32 5.15 -4.43 -19.22
N GLN A 33 5.00 -4.94 -17.99
CA GLN A 33 5.87 -4.59 -16.86
C GLN A 33 7.29 -5.13 -17.05
N SER A 34 7.43 -6.32 -17.61
CA SER A 34 8.73 -6.92 -17.94
C SER A 34 9.45 -6.13 -19.03
N SER A 35 8.73 -5.66 -20.05
CA SER A 35 9.28 -4.76 -21.08
C SER A 35 9.78 -3.44 -20.47
N GLY A 36 9.00 -2.83 -19.57
CA GLY A 36 9.41 -1.63 -18.85
C GLY A 36 10.65 -1.84 -17.98
N ARG A 37 10.75 -3.00 -17.30
CA ARG A 37 11.93 -3.38 -16.52
C ARG A 37 13.17 -3.54 -17.38
N LEU A 38 13.05 -4.25 -18.49
CA LEU A 38 14.14 -4.44 -19.43
C LEU A 38 14.61 -3.09 -19.99
N SER A 39 13.67 -2.23 -20.38
CA SER A 39 13.98 -0.87 -20.86
C SER A 39 14.70 -0.02 -19.81
N ALA A 40 14.24 -0.03 -18.56
CA ALA A 40 14.89 0.68 -17.46
C ALA A 40 16.29 0.12 -17.15
N HIS A 41 16.45 -1.20 -17.19
CA HIS A 41 17.75 -1.85 -16.97
C HIS A 41 18.75 -1.51 -18.08
N LEU A 42 18.35 -1.63 -19.36
CA LEU A 42 19.17 -1.25 -20.51
C LEU A 42 19.54 0.24 -20.47
N ARG A 43 18.60 1.11 -20.08
CA ARG A 43 18.86 2.54 -19.88
C ARG A 43 19.92 2.80 -18.80
N ARG A 44 19.85 2.07 -17.67
CA ARG A 44 20.87 2.16 -16.61
C ARG A 44 22.24 1.75 -17.14
N LEU A 45 22.34 0.62 -17.83
CA LEU A 45 23.61 0.14 -18.40
C LEU A 45 24.21 1.12 -19.42
N ALA A 46 23.37 1.67 -20.31
CA ALA A 46 23.80 2.65 -21.31
C ALA A 46 24.28 3.98 -20.68
N SER A 47 23.76 4.34 -19.51
CA SER A 47 24.11 5.58 -18.81
C SER A 47 25.48 5.57 -18.11
N PHE A 48 26.13 4.41 -17.99
CA PHE A 48 27.43 4.30 -17.33
C PHE A 48 28.56 4.92 -18.17
N THR A 49 28.42 4.96 -19.48
CA THR A 49 29.42 5.54 -20.40
C THR A 49 29.10 6.99 -20.81
N ASP A 50 27.83 7.39 -20.74
CA ASP A 50 27.38 8.75 -21.12
C ASP A 50 26.85 9.52 -19.90
N HIS A 51 27.59 10.54 -19.46
CA HIS A 51 27.18 11.40 -18.36
C HIS A 51 26.06 12.40 -18.74
N ARG A 52 25.87 12.72 -20.02
CA ARG A 52 24.83 13.66 -20.49
C ARG A 52 23.50 12.96 -20.73
N GLN A 53 23.53 11.68 -21.12
CA GLN A 53 22.36 10.80 -21.31
C GLN A 53 21.31 11.37 -22.28
N THR A 54 21.73 12.19 -23.23
CA THR A 54 20.81 13.02 -24.05
C THR A 54 19.78 12.18 -24.80
N TYR A 55 20.17 10.99 -25.28
CA TYR A 55 19.28 10.07 -25.97
C TYR A 55 18.06 9.69 -25.12
N HIS A 56 18.24 9.48 -23.81
CA HIS A 56 17.19 9.07 -22.89
C HIS A 56 16.22 10.19 -22.50
N ARG A 57 16.46 11.42 -22.97
CA ARG A 57 15.53 12.56 -22.81
C ARG A 57 14.42 12.53 -23.85
N ILE A 58 14.61 11.85 -24.98
CA ILE A 58 13.66 11.83 -26.09
C ILE A 58 12.49 10.89 -25.74
N PRO A 59 11.24 11.39 -25.66
CA PRO A 59 10.11 10.55 -25.35
C PRO A 59 9.64 9.74 -26.57
N ASN A 60 9.19 8.51 -26.32
CA ASN A 60 8.41 7.79 -27.32
C ASN A 60 6.98 8.37 -27.37
N PHE A 61 6.55 8.82 -28.55
CA PHE A 61 5.25 9.47 -28.73
C PHE A 61 4.07 8.62 -28.26
N HIS A 62 4.01 7.33 -28.62
CA HIS A 62 2.90 6.45 -28.28
C HIS A 62 2.84 6.18 -26.77
N VAL A 63 3.99 5.94 -26.14
CA VAL A 63 4.06 5.72 -24.69
C VAL A 63 3.69 7.00 -23.93
N ALA A 64 4.18 8.15 -24.36
CA ALA A 64 3.83 9.44 -23.78
C ALA A 64 2.34 9.76 -23.93
N TRP A 65 1.76 9.45 -25.09
CA TRP A 65 0.33 9.59 -25.33
C TRP A 65 -0.49 8.69 -24.40
N LEU A 66 -0.09 7.44 -24.24
CA LEU A 66 -0.75 6.46 -23.37
C LEU A 66 -0.71 6.91 -21.90
N LYS A 67 0.45 7.38 -21.43
CA LYS A 67 0.61 7.94 -20.07
C LYS A 67 -0.29 9.15 -19.86
N ARG A 68 -0.26 10.09 -20.80
CA ARG A 68 -1.03 11.34 -20.73
C ARG A 68 -2.54 11.12 -20.73
N HIS A 69 -3.05 10.16 -21.50
CA HIS A 69 -4.49 10.03 -21.72
C HIS A 69 -5.15 8.88 -20.96
N LEU A 70 -4.38 7.86 -20.56
CA LEU A 70 -4.90 6.64 -19.95
C LEU A 70 -4.28 6.29 -18.59
N LEU A 71 -2.95 6.15 -18.49
CA LEU A 71 -2.30 5.62 -17.28
C LEU A 71 -2.28 6.64 -16.12
N ASP A 72 -1.74 7.84 -16.36
CA ASP A 72 -1.61 8.89 -15.33
C ASP A 72 -2.86 9.77 -15.25
N ALA A 73 -3.81 9.57 -16.17
CA ALA A 73 -4.98 10.41 -16.29
C ALA A 73 -6.02 10.07 -15.20
N PRO A 74 -6.47 11.06 -14.41
CA PRO A 74 -7.61 10.88 -13.51
C PRO A 74 -8.88 10.60 -14.32
N LEU A 75 -9.83 9.87 -13.74
CA LEU A 75 -11.10 9.53 -14.40
C LEU A 75 -11.81 10.79 -14.93
N LEU A 76 -11.95 11.80 -14.07
CA LEU A 76 -12.60 13.06 -14.39
C LEU A 76 -11.57 14.17 -14.68
N ARG A 77 -11.60 15.26 -13.90
CA ARG A 77 -10.77 16.46 -14.16
C ARG A 77 -9.35 16.34 -13.59
N SER A 78 -9.22 16.48 -12.28
CA SER A 78 -7.91 16.56 -11.62
C SER A 78 -7.76 15.65 -10.41
N ARG A 79 -8.86 15.13 -9.86
CA ARG A 79 -8.86 14.38 -8.61
C ARG A 79 -8.69 12.89 -8.87
N HIS A 80 -7.68 12.30 -8.25
CA HIS A 80 -7.51 10.86 -8.16
C HIS A 80 -7.27 10.47 -6.70
N ASN A 81 -6.27 11.10 -6.07
CA ASN A 81 -5.85 10.76 -4.71
C ASN A 81 -6.50 11.67 -3.66
N GLN A 82 -7.03 12.84 -4.05
CA GLN A 82 -7.94 13.57 -3.18
C GLN A 82 -9.28 12.82 -3.04
N GLU A 83 -9.62 12.47 -1.81
CA GLU A 83 -10.86 11.76 -1.48
C GLU A 83 -12.12 12.49 -1.98
N TRP A 84 -13.04 11.71 -2.54
CA TRP A 84 -14.33 12.20 -3.00
C TRP A 84 -15.30 12.28 -1.83
N GLN A 85 -15.70 13.49 -1.48
CA GLN A 85 -16.64 13.76 -0.39
C GLN A 85 -18.04 13.99 -0.98
N LEU A 86 -19.03 13.17 -0.56
CA LEU A 86 -20.45 13.39 -0.87
C LEU A 86 -21.03 14.53 -0.03
N SER A 87 -20.51 14.69 1.19
CA SER A 87 -20.82 15.80 2.10
C SER A 87 -19.59 16.10 2.96
N ARG A 88 -19.60 17.19 3.74
CA ARG A 88 -18.51 17.52 4.68
C ARG A 88 -18.22 16.39 5.70
N ALA A 89 -19.20 15.51 5.94
CA ALA A 89 -19.09 14.40 6.88
C ALA A 89 -18.93 13.01 6.21
N VAL A 90 -19.26 12.89 4.91
CA VAL A 90 -19.30 11.58 4.22
C VAL A 90 -18.23 11.52 3.14
N ASN A 91 -17.23 10.68 3.39
CA ASN A 91 -16.10 10.45 2.51
C ASN A 91 -16.18 9.10 1.80
N MET A 92 -16.19 9.11 0.47
CA MET A 92 -16.32 7.93 -0.39
C MET A 92 -15.00 7.40 -0.95
N GLY A 93 -13.85 7.85 -0.43
CA GLY A 93 -12.53 7.37 -0.80
C GLY A 93 -12.02 7.95 -2.12
N THR A 94 -10.97 7.35 -2.69
CA THR A 94 -10.29 7.84 -3.90
C THR A 94 -10.96 7.37 -5.20
N LEU A 95 -10.85 8.17 -6.25
CA LEU A 95 -11.39 7.83 -7.57
C LEU A 95 -10.36 7.03 -8.38
N PRO A 96 -10.76 5.94 -9.08
CA PRO A 96 -9.85 5.21 -9.95
C PRO A 96 -9.28 6.10 -11.07
N SER A 97 -8.11 5.73 -11.60
CA SER A 97 -7.58 6.33 -12.83
C SER A 97 -8.38 5.82 -14.04
N ARG A 98 -8.23 6.43 -15.21
CA ARG A 98 -8.94 5.98 -16.42
C ARG A 98 -8.61 4.55 -16.78
N PHE A 99 -7.34 4.15 -16.65
CA PHE A 99 -6.92 2.76 -16.84
C PHE A 99 -7.64 1.81 -15.87
N HIS A 100 -7.67 2.14 -14.57
CA HIS A 100 -8.39 1.34 -13.58
C HIS A 100 -9.89 1.27 -13.88
N THR A 101 -10.51 2.38 -14.29
CA THR A 101 -11.93 2.38 -14.68
C THR A 101 -12.17 1.52 -15.91
N LEU A 102 -11.35 1.62 -16.96
CA LEU A 102 -11.46 0.79 -18.15
C LEU A 102 -11.37 -0.70 -17.78
N LEU A 103 -10.37 -1.06 -16.97
CA LEU A 103 -10.17 -2.41 -16.47
C LEU A 103 -11.41 -2.94 -15.73
N LEU A 104 -11.95 -2.13 -14.81
CA LEU A 104 -13.15 -2.47 -14.05
C LEU A 104 -14.39 -2.60 -14.94
N THR A 105 -14.56 -1.70 -15.92
CA THR A 105 -15.66 -1.75 -16.89
C THR A 105 -15.58 -3.04 -17.71
N VAL A 106 -14.40 -3.44 -18.18
CA VAL A 106 -14.21 -4.71 -18.89
C VAL A 106 -14.62 -5.89 -18.02
N ILE A 107 -14.19 -5.94 -16.75
CA ILE A 107 -14.55 -7.02 -15.83
C ILE A 107 -16.07 -7.07 -15.57
N VAL A 108 -16.71 -5.93 -15.33
CA VAL A 108 -18.15 -5.85 -15.09
C VAL A 108 -18.94 -6.27 -16.33
N VAL A 109 -18.63 -5.70 -17.50
CA VAL A 109 -19.32 -6.00 -18.76
C VAL A 109 -19.14 -7.47 -19.12
N MET A 110 -17.93 -8.03 -18.97
CA MET A 110 -17.67 -9.44 -19.19
C MET A 110 -18.57 -10.33 -18.31
N ASN A 111 -18.65 -10.07 -17.00
CA ASN A 111 -19.50 -10.86 -16.10
C ASN A 111 -20.98 -10.78 -16.47
N VAL A 112 -21.47 -9.58 -16.83
CA VAL A 112 -22.85 -9.42 -17.33
C VAL A 112 -23.08 -10.22 -18.61
N VAL A 113 -22.20 -10.10 -19.60
CA VAL A 113 -22.31 -10.82 -20.88
C VAL A 113 -22.27 -12.33 -20.67
N LEU A 114 -21.37 -12.84 -19.83
CA LEU A 114 -21.27 -14.27 -19.54
C LEU A 114 -22.51 -14.80 -18.79
N CYS A 115 -23.22 -13.95 -18.03
CA CYS A 115 -24.45 -14.35 -17.38
C CYS A 115 -25.69 -14.32 -18.30
N THR A 116 -25.68 -13.53 -19.39
CA THR A 116 -26.88 -13.22 -20.20
C THR A 116 -26.84 -13.71 -21.65
N ASN A 117 -25.68 -13.78 -22.30
CA ASN A 117 -25.58 -13.89 -23.76
C ASN A 117 -26.18 -15.18 -24.35
N THR A 118 -26.14 -16.29 -23.62
CA THR A 118 -26.61 -17.60 -24.12
C THR A 118 -28.00 -17.98 -23.62
N VAL A 119 -28.77 -17.00 -23.12
CA VAL A 119 -30.11 -17.24 -22.55
C VAL A 119 -31.17 -17.08 -23.65
N PRO A 120 -32.03 -18.08 -23.89
CA PRO A 120 -33.08 -18.01 -24.91
C PRO A 120 -34.27 -17.18 -24.38
N TYR A 121 -34.19 -15.85 -24.51
CA TYR A 121 -35.21 -14.93 -23.99
C TYR A 121 -36.61 -15.09 -24.60
N GLY A 122 -36.75 -15.75 -25.75
CA GLY A 122 -38.05 -16.09 -26.34
C GLY A 122 -38.73 -17.33 -25.73
N SER A 123 -38.08 -18.02 -24.78
CA SER A 123 -38.64 -19.20 -24.11
C SER A 123 -39.50 -18.82 -22.88
N LYS A 124 -40.12 -19.83 -22.24
CA LYS A 124 -40.93 -19.62 -21.03
C LYS A 124 -40.10 -18.96 -19.92
N GLU A 125 -40.73 -18.08 -19.15
CA GLU A 125 -40.10 -17.37 -18.03
C GLU A 125 -39.39 -18.32 -17.05
N SER A 126 -39.99 -19.47 -16.75
CA SER A 126 -39.38 -20.48 -15.87
C SER A 126 -38.05 -21.02 -16.39
N THR A 127 -37.93 -21.22 -17.71
CA THR A 127 -36.70 -21.68 -18.37
C THR A 127 -35.63 -20.59 -18.37
N VAL A 128 -36.02 -19.36 -18.69
CA VAL A 128 -35.13 -18.19 -18.67
C VAL A 128 -34.58 -17.96 -17.26
N ALA A 129 -35.46 -17.96 -16.26
CA ALA A 129 -35.12 -17.76 -14.86
C ALA A 129 -34.23 -18.89 -14.30
N GLU A 130 -34.48 -20.15 -14.68
CA GLU A 130 -33.61 -21.26 -14.31
C GLU A 130 -32.18 -21.11 -14.89
N LEU A 131 -32.07 -20.71 -16.16
CA LEU A 131 -30.78 -20.50 -16.78
C LEU A 131 -30.03 -19.32 -16.13
N ILE A 132 -30.70 -18.18 -15.93
CA ILE A 132 -30.11 -17.03 -15.24
C ILE A 132 -29.66 -17.42 -13.82
N ARG A 133 -30.52 -18.12 -13.06
CA ARG A 133 -30.20 -18.64 -11.72
C ARG A 133 -28.91 -19.46 -11.75
N ASN A 134 -28.80 -20.43 -12.65
CA ASN A 134 -27.64 -21.30 -12.70
C ASN A 134 -26.38 -20.52 -13.13
N ARG A 135 -26.49 -19.63 -14.12
CA ARG A 135 -25.37 -18.80 -14.62
C ARG A 135 -24.79 -17.90 -13.54
N THR A 136 -25.64 -17.13 -12.86
CA THR A 136 -25.20 -16.18 -11.84
C THR A 136 -24.66 -16.90 -10.61
N GLY A 137 -25.24 -18.04 -10.21
CA GLY A 137 -24.73 -18.85 -9.09
C GLY A 137 -23.36 -19.47 -9.36
N TYR A 138 -23.16 -20.02 -10.57
CA TYR A 138 -21.87 -20.56 -11.00
C TYR A 138 -20.81 -19.46 -11.12
N MET A 139 -21.17 -18.33 -11.75
CA MET A 139 -20.25 -17.20 -11.95
C MET A 139 -19.85 -16.56 -10.61
N ALA A 140 -20.80 -16.36 -9.70
CA ALA A 140 -20.52 -15.87 -8.34
C ALA A 140 -19.51 -16.77 -7.63
N THR A 141 -19.70 -18.09 -7.72
CA THR A 141 -18.79 -19.07 -7.09
C THR A 141 -17.42 -19.08 -7.76
N ALA A 142 -17.34 -18.93 -9.08
CA ALA A 142 -16.07 -18.83 -9.81
C ALA A 142 -15.31 -17.54 -9.43
N ASN A 143 -16.01 -16.41 -9.32
CA ASN A 143 -15.46 -15.11 -8.95
C ASN A 143 -14.97 -15.04 -7.50
N LEU A 144 -15.39 -15.95 -6.61
CA LEU A 144 -14.84 -16.05 -5.25
C LEU A 144 -13.34 -16.38 -5.24
N PHE A 145 -12.86 -17.14 -6.23
CA PHE A 145 -11.44 -17.48 -6.32
C PHE A 145 -10.55 -16.23 -6.48
N PRO A 146 -10.68 -15.42 -7.56
CA PRO A 146 -9.91 -14.19 -7.67
C PRO A 146 -10.26 -13.21 -6.53
N LEU A 147 -11.50 -13.14 -6.06
CA LEU A 147 -11.87 -12.27 -4.94
C LEU A 147 -10.99 -12.48 -3.69
N LEU A 148 -10.81 -13.74 -3.26
CA LEU A 148 -10.00 -14.06 -2.08
C LEU A 148 -8.50 -13.92 -2.32
N VAL A 149 -8.02 -14.26 -3.53
CA VAL A 149 -6.61 -14.07 -3.90
C VAL A 149 -6.21 -12.59 -3.85
N MET A 150 -7.08 -11.69 -4.34
CA MET A 150 -6.82 -10.25 -4.36
C MET A 150 -6.87 -9.60 -2.97
N ALA A 151 -7.39 -10.30 -1.95
CA ALA A 151 -7.37 -9.85 -0.55
C ALA A 151 -6.03 -10.14 0.17
N GLY A 152 -5.21 -11.04 -0.39
CA GLY A 152 -3.96 -11.49 0.21
C GLY A 152 -2.85 -10.43 0.17
N ARG A 153 -2.16 -10.21 1.30
CA ARG A 153 -0.98 -9.32 1.35
C ARG A 153 0.27 -10.02 0.83
N ASN A 154 0.40 -11.32 1.15
CA ASN A 154 1.50 -12.17 0.69
C ASN A 154 1.19 -12.80 -0.68
N ASN A 155 0.70 -11.98 -1.62
CA ASN A 155 0.39 -12.43 -2.97
C ASN A 155 1.65 -12.32 -3.85
N PRO A 156 2.19 -13.43 -4.39
CA PRO A 156 3.39 -13.40 -5.25
C PRO A 156 3.16 -12.63 -6.56
N LEU A 157 1.91 -12.41 -6.97
CA LEU A 157 1.58 -11.60 -8.14
C LEU A 157 1.85 -10.11 -7.93
N ILE A 158 1.88 -9.61 -6.69
CA ILE A 158 2.21 -8.21 -6.38
C ILE A 158 3.62 -7.85 -6.88
N PRO A 159 4.70 -8.51 -6.41
CA PRO A 159 6.04 -8.21 -6.89
C PRO A 159 6.27 -8.62 -8.35
N LEU A 160 5.59 -9.69 -8.83
CA LEU A 160 5.72 -10.16 -10.20
C LEU A 160 5.16 -9.17 -11.22
N LEU A 161 3.96 -8.64 -10.95
CA LEU A 161 3.27 -7.69 -11.83
C LEU A 161 3.61 -6.22 -11.51
N ARG A 162 4.34 -5.94 -10.43
CA ARG A 162 4.59 -4.57 -9.94
C ARG A 162 3.32 -3.73 -9.79
N VAL A 163 2.24 -4.38 -9.36
CA VAL A 163 0.95 -3.74 -9.09
C VAL A 163 0.79 -3.67 -7.58
N SER A 164 0.59 -2.46 -7.05
CA SER A 164 0.50 -2.21 -5.60
C SER A 164 -0.66 -2.97 -4.96
N PHE A 165 -0.51 -3.32 -3.68
CA PHE A 165 -1.57 -3.97 -2.89
C PHE A 165 -2.86 -3.14 -2.89
N ASP A 166 -2.77 -1.81 -2.94
CA ASP A 166 -3.94 -0.93 -3.04
C ASP A 166 -4.76 -1.15 -4.30
N THR A 167 -4.07 -1.39 -5.43
CA THR A 167 -4.72 -1.70 -6.71
C THR A 167 -5.39 -3.07 -6.66
N TRP A 168 -4.75 -4.08 -6.05
CA TRP A 168 -5.36 -5.38 -5.81
C TRP A 168 -6.59 -5.28 -4.91
N ASN A 169 -6.52 -4.47 -3.85
CA ASN A 169 -7.64 -4.22 -2.95
C ASN A 169 -8.77 -3.43 -3.65
N LEU A 170 -8.46 -2.54 -4.59
CA LEU A 170 -9.46 -1.90 -5.47
C LEU A 170 -10.23 -2.97 -6.26
N LEU A 171 -9.53 -3.93 -6.88
CA LEU A 171 -10.17 -5.02 -7.62
C LEU A 171 -10.96 -5.95 -6.69
N HIS A 172 -10.44 -6.30 -5.51
CA HIS A 172 -11.16 -7.06 -4.48
C HIS A 172 -12.51 -6.41 -4.12
N ARG A 173 -12.52 -5.09 -3.89
CA ARG A 173 -13.77 -4.36 -3.58
C ARG A 173 -14.78 -4.41 -4.72
N TRP A 174 -14.35 -4.42 -5.98
CA TRP A 174 -15.27 -4.47 -7.13
C TRP A 174 -15.75 -5.88 -7.43
N LEU A 175 -14.86 -6.88 -7.40
CA LEU A 175 -15.25 -8.29 -7.48
C LEU A 175 -16.22 -8.67 -6.36
N GLY A 176 -16.02 -8.16 -5.14
CA GLY A 176 -16.94 -8.41 -4.03
C GLY A 176 -18.35 -7.91 -4.32
N ARG A 177 -18.48 -6.74 -4.96
CA ARG A 177 -19.79 -6.22 -5.41
C ARG A 177 -20.38 -7.10 -6.50
N ILE A 178 -19.58 -7.52 -7.48
CA ILE A 178 -20.02 -8.41 -8.57
C ILE A 178 -20.57 -9.72 -7.99
N VAL A 179 -19.82 -10.39 -7.11
CA VAL A 179 -20.24 -11.65 -6.46
C VAL A 179 -21.55 -11.48 -5.69
N VAL A 180 -21.71 -10.39 -4.92
CA VAL A 180 -22.95 -10.12 -4.17
C VAL A 180 -24.12 -9.88 -5.12
N LEU A 181 -23.92 -9.12 -6.21
CA LEU A 181 -24.96 -8.84 -7.20
C LEU A 181 -25.36 -10.09 -7.99
N GLU A 182 -24.39 -10.93 -8.37
CA GLU A 182 -24.63 -12.24 -9.00
C GLU A 182 -25.38 -13.18 -8.04
N GLY A 183 -24.98 -13.22 -6.77
CA GLY A 183 -25.68 -13.96 -5.73
C GLY A 183 -27.12 -13.47 -5.50
N LEU A 184 -27.35 -12.16 -5.54
CA LEU A 184 -28.70 -11.58 -5.44
C LEU A 184 -29.54 -11.95 -6.67
N ALA A 185 -28.96 -11.84 -7.87
CA ALA A 185 -29.62 -12.26 -9.10
C ALA A 185 -29.95 -13.76 -9.10
N HIS A 186 -29.07 -14.61 -8.56
CA HIS A 186 -29.33 -16.04 -8.35
C HIS A 186 -30.58 -16.29 -7.47
N VAL A 187 -30.67 -15.59 -6.33
CA VAL A 187 -31.80 -15.74 -5.41
C VAL A 187 -33.10 -15.21 -6.02
N ILE A 188 -33.04 -14.06 -6.71
CA ILE A 188 -34.22 -13.47 -7.37
C ILE A 188 -34.71 -14.39 -8.50
N ALA A 189 -33.81 -14.88 -9.36
CA ALA A 189 -34.15 -15.75 -10.47
C ALA A 189 -34.72 -17.11 -9.99
N TRP A 190 -34.33 -17.58 -8.81
CA TRP A 190 -34.99 -18.70 -8.15
C TRP A 190 -36.37 -18.33 -7.57
N GLY A 191 -36.47 -17.18 -6.90
CA GLY A 191 -37.64 -16.79 -6.13
C GLY A 191 -38.85 -16.38 -6.99
N VAL A 192 -38.65 -15.60 -8.04
CA VAL A 192 -39.74 -15.02 -8.85
C VAL A 192 -40.67 -16.08 -9.43
N PRO A 193 -40.19 -17.09 -10.20
CA PRO A 193 -41.07 -18.13 -10.76
C PRO A 193 -41.76 -18.95 -9.67
N LYS A 194 -41.07 -19.16 -8.53
CA LYS A 194 -41.59 -19.98 -7.43
C LYS A 194 -42.75 -19.29 -6.72
N VAL A 195 -42.64 -17.98 -6.47
CA VAL A 195 -43.70 -17.16 -5.88
C VAL A 195 -44.89 -17.03 -6.83
N GLN A 196 -44.65 -16.80 -8.11
CA GLN A 196 -45.72 -16.72 -9.11
C GLN A 196 -46.52 -18.03 -9.23
N THR A 197 -45.84 -19.18 -9.14
CA THR A 197 -46.50 -20.49 -9.32
C THR A 197 -47.18 -21.01 -8.04
N TYR A 198 -46.59 -20.79 -6.87
CA TYR A 198 -47.02 -21.43 -5.61
C TYR A 198 -47.38 -20.44 -4.48
N GLY A 199 -47.22 -19.13 -4.69
CA GLY A 199 -47.44 -18.10 -3.69
C GLY A 199 -46.31 -17.94 -2.66
N TRP A 200 -46.38 -16.86 -1.88
CA TRP A 200 -45.36 -16.47 -0.90
C TRP A 200 -45.20 -17.46 0.26
N SER A 201 -46.30 -18.00 0.77
CA SER A 201 -46.29 -18.93 1.92
C SER A 201 -45.48 -20.19 1.62
N THR A 202 -45.69 -20.80 0.46
CA THR A 202 -44.95 -21.98 0.02
C THR A 202 -43.49 -21.67 -0.33
N ALA A 203 -43.23 -20.51 -0.95
CA ALA A 203 -41.86 -20.08 -1.25
C ALA A 203 -41.03 -19.90 0.04
N LEU A 204 -41.57 -19.20 1.04
CA LEU A 204 -40.93 -19.01 2.35
C LEU A 204 -40.76 -20.34 3.11
N GLY A 205 -41.74 -21.24 3.04
CA GLY A 205 -41.62 -22.57 3.62
C GLY A 205 -40.47 -23.40 3.02
N THR A 206 -40.17 -23.19 1.73
CA THR A 206 -39.08 -23.88 1.02
C THR A 206 -37.69 -23.46 1.52
N LEU A 207 -37.55 -22.24 2.08
CA LEU A 207 -36.29 -21.75 2.63
C LEU A 207 -35.81 -22.54 3.86
N LYS A 208 -36.71 -23.25 4.55
CA LYS A 208 -36.37 -24.11 5.69
C LYS A 208 -35.64 -25.40 5.28
N LYS A 209 -35.70 -25.79 4.00
CA LYS A 209 -35.00 -26.99 3.52
C LYS A 209 -33.49 -26.77 3.62
N PRO A 210 -32.68 -27.76 4.06
CA PRO A 210 -31.24 -27.57 4.32
C PRO A 210 -30.48 -26.91 3.17
N PHE A 211 -30.73 -27.34 1.93
CA PHE A 211 -30.11 -26.76 0.73
C PHE A 211 -30.39 -25.26 0.58
N MET A 212 -31.65 -24.85 0.76
CA MET A 212 -32.08 -23.46 0.62
C MET A 212 -31.63 -22.61 1.80
N PHE A 213 -31.70 -23.16 3.01
CA PHE A 213 -31.26 -22.49 4.23
C PHE A 213 -29.77 -22.12 4.13
N ASN A 214 -28.93 -23.06 3.68
CA ASN A 214 -27.50 -22.80 3.48
C ASN A 214 -27.27 -21.69 2.45
N GLY A 215 -27.96 -21.72 1.30
CA GLY A 215 -27.86 -20.66 0.30
C GLY A 215 -28.29 -19.29 0.85
N LEU A 216 -29.40 -19.26 1.60
CA LEU A 216 -29.94 -18.05 2.22
C LEU A 216 -28.99 -17.45 3.26
N MET A 217 -28.46 -18.26 4.18
CA MET A 217 -27.50 -17.78 5.19
C MET A 217 -26.20 -17.29 4.54
N GLY A 218 -25.77 -17.97 3.46
CA GLY A 218 -24.61 -17.55 2.66
C GLY A 218 -24.78 -16.15 2.07
N ILE A 219 -25.90 -15.88 1.38
CA ILE A 219 -26.16 -14.57 0.77
C ILE A 219 -26.46 -13.49 1.81
N VAL A 220 -27.13 -13.81 2.93
CA VAL A 220 -27.37 -12.84 4.02
C VAL A 220 -26.05 -12.35 4.62
N ALA A 221 -25.09 -13.26 4.85
CA ALA A 221 -23.75 -12.89 5.30
C ALA A 221 -23.02 -11.99 4.27
N MET A 222 -23.13 -12.30 2.97
CA MET A 222 -22.55 -11.48 1.88
C MET A 222 -23.20 -10.09 1.78
N LEU A 223 -24.52 -9.98 1.95
CA LEU A 223 -25.23 -8.71 1.97
C LEU A 223 -24.81 -7.86 3.18
N PHE A 224 -24.66 -8.48 4.35
CA PHE A 224 -24.20 -7.77 5.53
C PHE A 224 -22.74 -7.28 5.37
N ILE A 225 -21.88 -8.08 4.73
CA ILE A 225 -20.55 -7.64 4.26
C ILE A 225 -20.68 -6.39 3.38
N LEU A 226 -21.53 -6.41 2.36
CA LEU A 226 -21.71 -5.28 1.44
C LEU A 226 -22.16 -4.00 2.17
N VAL A 227 -23.05 -4.12 3.15
CA VAL A 227 -23.59 -2.99 3.92
C VAL A 227 -22.54 -2.35 4.83
N GLN A 228 -21.64 -3.11 5.44
CA GLN A 228 -20.59 -2.55 6.31
C GLN A 228 -19.33 -2.08 5.56
N SER A 229 -19.12 -2.54 4.32
CA SER A 229 -17.95 -2.20 3.50
C SER A 229 -17.85 -0.76 2.92
N PRO A 230 -18.87 0.11 2.92
CA PRO A 230 -18.73 1.49 2.47
C PRO A 230 -17.64 2.26 3.23
N SER A 231 -16.98 3.17 2.51
CA SER A 231 -15.86 3.98 3.01
C SER A 231 -16.13 4.68 4.35
N PRO A 232 -17.29 5.34 4.57
CA PRO A 232 -17.56 6.04 5.84
C PRO A 232 -17.56 5.13 7.06
N ILE A 233 -18.21 3.96 6.95
CA ILE A 233 -18.33 2.99 8.06
C ILE A 233 -16.96 2.38 8.35
N ARG A 234 -16.25 1.97 7.29
CA ARG A 234 -14.92 1.38 7.40
C ARG A 234 -13.91 2.33 8.05
N HIS A 235 -13.93 3.63 7.73
CA HIS A 235 -12.97 4.58 8.32
C HIS A 235 -13.34 4.96 9.76
N ALA A 236 -14.63 4.96 10.11
CA ALA A 236 -15.07 5.24 11.48
C ALA A 236 -14.74 4.09 12.46
N PHE A 237 -14.91 2.84 12.03
CA PHE A 237 -14.74 1.65 12.88
C PHE A 237 -13.87 0.59 12.22
N TYR A 238 -12.67 0.97 11.77
CA TYR A 238 -11.80 0.11 10.95
C TYR A 238 -11.50 -1.25 11.58
N GLU A 239 -11.15 -1.29 12.86
CA GLU A 239 -10.80 -2.54 13.57
C GLU A 239 -12.01 -3.48 13.64
N THR A 240 -13.17 -2.97 14.05
CA THR A 240 -14.43 -3.73 14.11
C THR A 240 -14.84 -4.21 12.72
N PHE A 241 -14.81 -3.33 11.72
CA PHE A 241 -15.11 -3.66 10.33
C PHE A 241 -14.25 -4.82 9.84
N LEU A 242 -12.93 -4.78 10.05
CA LEU A 242 -12.01 -5.78 9.53
C LEU A 242 -12.28 -7.17 10.13
N HIS A 243 -12.44 -7.26 11.44
CA HIS A 243 -12.70 -8.53 12.12
C HIS A 243 -14.08 -9.09 11.78
N LEU A 244 -15.11 -8.23 11.79
CA LEU A 244 -16.47 -8.62 11.44
C LEU A 244 -16.57 -9.08 9.98
N HIS A 245 -15.93 -8.38 9.05
CA HIS A 245 -15.86 -8.76 7.63
C HIS A 245 -15.24 -10.13 7.43
N ILE A 246 -14.11 -10.43 8.09
CA ILE A 246 -13.46 -11.75 8.00
C ILE A 246 -14.36 -12.84 8.62
N GLY A 247 -14.98 -12.58 9.77
CA GLY A 247 -15.89 -13.53 10.41
C GLY A 247 -17.08 -13.88 9.53
N LEU A 248 -17.72 -12.88 8.92
CA LEU A 248 -18.83 -13.08 7.98
C LEU A 248 -18.39 -13.77 6.69
N ALA A 249 -17.17 -13.52 6.22
CA ALA A 249 -16.62 -14.22 5.07
C ALA A 249 -16.46 -15.73 5.37
N CYS A 250 -15.96 -16.09 6.57
CA CYS A 250 -15.92 -17.49 7.02
C CYS A 250 -17.32 -18.12 7.07
N VAL A 251 -18.30 -17.40 7.66
CA VAL A 251 -19.70 -17.86 7.74
C VAL A 251 -20.28 -18.09 6.34
N SER A 252 -20.11 -17.11 5.44
CA SER A 252 -20.61 -17.19 4.07
C SER A 252 -19.99 -18.38 3.31
N VAL A 253 -18.67 -18.54 3.38
CA VAL A 253 -17.95 -19.67 2.76
C VAL A 253 -18.40 -21.01 3.34
N GLY A 254 -18.58 -21.12 4.66
CA GLY A 254 -19.04 -22.36 5.31
C GLY A 254 -20.44 -22.77 4.87
N PHE A 255 -21.38 -21.83 4.82
CA PHE A 255 -22.72 -22.09 4.29
C PHE A 255 -22.71 -22.40 2.80
N LEU A 256 -21.91 -21.67 2.01
CA LEU A 256 -21.78 -21.91 0.58
C LEU A 256 -21.20 -23.28 0.29
N TRP A 257 -20.24 -23.77 1.08
CA TRP A 257 -19.67 -25.11 0.97
C TRP A 257 -20.77 -26.20 0.96
N HIS A 258 -21.71 -26.11 1.90
CA HIS A 258 -22.85 -27.02 1.97
C HIS A 258 -23.95 -26.73 0.94
N HIS A 259 -23.99 -25.52 0.36
CA HIS A 259 -24.91 -25.20 -0.72
C HIS A 259 -24.42 -25.78 -2.06
N VAL A 260 -23.12 -25.67 -2.37
CA VAL A 260 -22.59 -26.05 -3.69
C VAL A 260 -22.04 -27.48 -3.78
N TYR A 261 -22.01 -28.27 -2.69
CA TYR A 261 -21.29 -29.55 -2.65
C TYR A 261 -21.71 -30.58 -3.72
N ARG A 262 -22.93 -30.51 -4.26
CA ARG A 262 -23.42 -31.40 -5.33
C ARG A 262 -23.11 -30.92 -6.74
N TYR A 263 -22.66 -29.68 -6.89
CA TYR A 263 -22.43 -29.02 -8.17
C TYR A 263 -20.94 -28.94 -8.51
N SER A 264 -20.61 -28.88 -9.80
CA SER A 264 -19.24 -28.74 -10.29
C SER A 264 -18.55 -27.45 -9.82
N CYS A 265 -19.32 -26.38 -9.57
CA CYS A 265 -18.76 -25.12 -9.08
C CYS A 265 -18.08 -25.19 -7.71
N ARG A 266 -18.25 -26.28 -6.95
CA ARG A 266 -17.56 -26.54 -5.67
C ARG A 266 -16.03 -26.48 -5.79
N TYR A 267 -15.46 -26.87 -6.94
CA TYR A 267 -14.01 -26.87 -7.12
C TYR A 267 -13.43 -25.45 -7.12
N TYR A 268 -14.17 -24.45 -7.62
CA TYR A 268 -13.76 -23.05 -7.54
C TYR A 268 -13.75 -22.56 -6.09
N LEU A 269 -14.76 -22.96 -5.30
CA LEU A 269 -14.80 -22.66 -3.87
C LEU A 269 -13.63 -23.32 -3.13
N TYR A 270 -13.31 -24.58 -3.43
CA TYR A 270 -12.19 -25.29 -2.81
C TYR A 270 -10.87 -24.60 -3.11
N ALA A 271 -10.65 -24.19 -4.37
CA ALA A 271 -9.47 -23.41 -4.74
C ALA A 271 -9.42 -22.06 -3.98
N ALA A 272 -10.54 -21.34 -3.90
CA ALA A 272 -10.64 -20.07 -3.17
C ALA A 272 -10.28 -20.24 -1.69
N VAL A 273 -10.83 -21.25 -1.03
CA VAL A 273 -10.57 -21.56 0.39
C VAL A 273 -9.13 -22.02 0.60
N ALA A 274 -8.60 -22.88 -0.27
CA ALA A 274 -7.23 -23.37 -0.16
C ALA A 274 -6.21 -22.23 -0.26
N PHE A 275 -6.36 -21.33 -1.25
CA PHE A 275 -5.49 -20.16 -1.39
C PHE A 275 -5.62 -19.19 -0.21
N TRP A 276 -6.85 -18.96 0.25
CA TRP A 276 -7.06 -18.08 1.39
C TRP A 276 -6.43 -18.64 2.67
N ALA A 277 -6.64 -19.92 2.96
CA ALA A 277 -6.03 -20.60 4.11
C ALA A 277 -4.49 -20.62 4.01
N PHE A 278 -3.94 -20.89 2.82
CA PHE A 278 -2.50 -20.85 2.58
C PHE A 278 -1.91 -19.46 2.85
N GLU A 279 -2.56 -18.38 2.38
CA GLU A 279 -2.08 -17.01 2.62
C GLU A 279 -2.07 -16.65 4.10
N ARG A 280 -3.09 -17.09 4.86
CA ARG A 280 -3.15 -16.89 6.32
C ARG A 280 -2.08 -17.68 7.05
N LEU A 281 -1.85 -18.93 6.67
CA LEU A 281 -0.80 -19.76 7.24
C LEU A 281 0.59 -19.18 6.94
N ALA A 282 0.85 -18.80 5.68
CA ALA A 282 2.10 -18.18 5.28
C ALA A 282 2.38 -16.91 6.10
N ARG A 283 1.37 -16.08 6.34
CA ARG A 283 1.50 -14.89 7.19
C ARG A 283 1.88 -15.22 8.62
N LEU A 284 1.22 -16.22 9.23
CA LEU A 284 1.54 -16.67 10.58
C LEU A 284 2.99 -17.19 10.66
N LEU A 285 3.40 -18.00 9.70
CA LEU A 285 4.77 -18.53 9.62
C LEU A 285 5.80 -17.42 9.43
N ILE A 286 5.53 -16.42 8.58
CA ILE A 286 6.39 -15.25 8.41
C ILE A 286 6.50 -14.47 9.72
N LEU A 287 5.39 -14.23 10.41
CA LEU A 287 5.37 -13.52 11.68
C LEU A 287 6.20 -14.25 12.75
N ILE A 288 6.06 -15.57 12.86
CA ILE A 288 6.84 -16.40 13.79
C ILE A 288 8.32 -16.35 13.41
N TYR A 289 8.65 -16.62 12.14
CA TYR A 289 10.03 -16.66 11.65
C TYR A 289 10.75 -15.32 11.85
N ARG A 290 10.11 -14.19 11.54
CA ARG A 290 10.71 -12.85 11.62
C ARG A 290 10.95 -12.37 13.04
N ASN A 291 10.11 -12.78 13.99
CA ASN A 291 10.09 -12.22 15.34
C ASN A 291 10.70 -13.12 16.41
N TYR A 292 10.95 -14.40 16.09
CA TYR A 292 11.62 -15.33 16.98
C TYR A 292 12.90 -15.90 16.36
N GLY A 293 13.99 -15.84 17.12
CA GLY A 293 15.28 -16.47 16.80
C GLY A 293 15.91 -17.07 18.06
N PHE A 294 17.06 -17.75 17.92
CA PHE A 294 17.79 -18.35 19.04
C PHE A 294 18.10 -17.30 20.14
N GLY A 295 17.27 -17.27 21.18
CA GLY A 295 17.35 -16.30 22.29
C GLY A 295 17.02 -14.83 21.95
N ARG A 296 16.47 -14.55 20.75
CA ARG A 296 16.19 -13.17 20.29
C ARG A 296 14.72 -12.97 20.00
N ARG A 297 14.20 -11.81 20.38
CA ARG A 297 12.83 -11.36 20.10
C ARG A 297 12.88 -9.97 19.48
N THR A 298 11.93 -9.69 18.60
CA THR A 298 11.78 -8.33 18.06
C THR A 298 11.23 -7.41 19.15
N THR A 299 11.85 -6.26 19.34
CA THR A 299 11.43 -5.21 20.27
C THR A 299 11.36 -3.87 19.55
N ALA A 300 10.62 -2.93 20.11
CA ALA A 300 10.53 -1.57 19.58
C ALA A 300 10.79 -0.55 20.68
N TYR A 301 11.41 0.56 20.30
CA TYR A 301 11.63 1.73 21.15
C TYR A 301 10.83 2.90 20.58
N LEU A 302 10.00 3.52 21.42
CA LEU A 302 9.11 4.61 21.03
C LEU A 302 9.65 5.93 21.57
N GLU A 303 9.97 6.86 20.69
CA GLU A 303 10.48 8.20 21.02
C GLU A 303 9.49 9.25 20.50
N ALA A 304 8.96 10.08 21.40
CA ALA A 304 8.10 11.19 21.01
C ALA A 304 8.94 12.34 20.43
N LEU A 305 8.54 12.86 19.27
CA LEU A 305 9.21 13.94 18.56
C LEU A 305 8.30 15.19 18.49
N PRO A 306 8.88 16.40 18.33
CA PRO A 306 8.11 17.62 18.08
C PRO A 306 7.16 17.50 16.89
N GLY A 307 6.05 18.26 16.87
CA GLY A 307 5.10 18.23 15.75
C GLY A 307 4.23 16.98 15.66
N ASP A 308 3.90 16.39 16.82
CA ASP A 308 3.02 15.21 16.95
C ASP A 308 3.49 13.99 16.14
N ALA A 309 4.77 13.64 16.26
CA ALA A 309 5.34 12.47 15.61
C ALA A 309 6.00 11.52 16.63
N VAL A 310 6.14 10.25 16.27
CA VAL A 310 6.82 9.22 17.04
C VAL A 310 7.86 8.57 16.14
N ARG A 311 9.11 8.49 16.60
CA ARG A 311 10.11 7.62 16.00
C ARG A 311 9.99 6.25 16.65
N VAL A 312 9.78 5.22 15.82
CA VAL A 312 9.71 3.82 16.24
C VAL A 312 10.97 3.13 15.75
N THR A 313 11.87 2.77 16.65
CA THR A 313 13.10 2.05 16.32
C THR A 313 12.91 0.58 16.66
N LEU A 314 12.87 -0.26 15.63
CA LEU A 314 12.72 -1.70 15.72
C LEU A 314 14.09 -2.36 15.85
N GLN A 315 14.25 -3.17 16.89
CA GLN A 315 15.35 -4.10 17.04
C GLN A 315 14.86 -5.48 16.59
N LEU A 316 15.35 -5.93 15.43
CA LEU A 316 14.82 -7.12 14.76
C LEU A 316 15.49 -8.41 15.26
N ALA A 317 14.69 -9.45 15.56
CA ALA A 317 15.24 -10.77 15.88
C ALA A 317 16.01 -11.38 14.69
N ARG A 318 15.47 -11.20 13.47
CA ARG A 318 16.09 -11.58 12.21
C ARG A 318 16.18 -10.38 11.26
N PRO A 319 17.28 -9.62 11.31
CA PRO A 319 17.48 -8.48 10.42
C PRO A 319 17.50 -8.86 8.94
N TRP A 320 17.12 -7.90 8.09
CA TRP A 320 17.27 -8.00 6.64
C TRP A 320 17.85 -6.71 6.08
N THR A 321 18.40 -6.79 4.87
CA THR A 321 18.85 -5.62 4.11
C THR A 321 17.64 -4.90 3.53
N PHE A 322 17.35 -3.72 4.07
CA PHE A 322 16.27 -2.87 3.62
C PHE A 322 16.59 -2.22 2.25
N SER A 323 15.60 -2.12 1.36
CA SER A 323 15.69 -1.43 0.07
C SER A 323 14.73 -0.24 0.01
N PRO A 324 15.05 0.83 -0.73
CA PRO A 324 14.17 1.99 -0.87
C PRO A 324 12.74 1.63 -1.28
N GLY A 325 11.76 2.34 -0.72
CA GLY A 325 10.35 2.11 -0.97
C GLY A 325 9.76 0.87 -0.30
N GLN A 326 10.48 0.24 0.64
CA GLN A 326 9.89 -0.82 1.47
C GLN A 326 9.12 -0.26 2.67
N TYR A 327 8.10 -1.00 3.06
CA TYR A 327 7.32 -0.78 4.28
C TYR A 327 7.12 -2.12 5.00
N CYS A 328 6.75 -2.05 6.27
CA CYS A 328 6.41 -3.23 7.06
C CYS A 328 5.12 -3.00 7.84
N PHE A 329 4.46 -4.08 8.24
CA PHE A 329 3.38 -4.01 9.22
C PHE A 329 3.96 -4.26 10.60
N ILE A 330 3.59 -3.40 11.56
CA ILE A 330 3.95 -3.59 12.97
C ILE A 330 2.71 -3.96 13.78
N TYR A 331 2.94 -4.80 14.78
CA TYR A 331 1.98 -5.18 15.81
C TYR A 331 2.57 -4.78 17.15
N ILE A 332 1.87 -3.97 17.93
CA ILE A 332 2.27 -3.61 19.30
C ILE A 332 1.13 -4.00 20.23
N PRO A 333 1.17 -5.21 20.83
CA PRO A 333 0.07 -5.75 21.62
C PRO A 333 -0.40 -4.84 22.75
N LYS A 334 0.54 -4.14 23.40
CA LYS A 334 0.25 -3.18 24.47
C LYS A 334 -0.70 -2.05 24.03
N LEU A 335 -0.68 -1.66 22.75
CA LEU A 335 -1.40 -0.49 22.24
C LEU A 335 -2.63 -0.85 21.40
N GLY A 336 -2.59 -1.98 20.71
CA GLY A 336 -3.60 -2.36 19.72
C GLY A 336 -3.85 -3.86 19.61
N ALA A 337 -3.55 -4.64 20.65
CA ALA A 337 -3.71 -6.10 20.65
C ALA A 337 -3.11 -6.76 19.38
N TRP A 338 -3.94 -7.43 18.56
CA TRP A 338 -3.50 -8.12 17.34
C TRP A 338 -3.72 -7.32 16.05
N THR A 339 -3.88 -6.00 16.15
CA THR A 339 -4.01 -5.13 14.97
C THR A 339 -2.65 -4.91 14.31
N SER A 340 -2.65 -4.86 12.97
CA SER A 340 -1.46 -4.60 12.15
C SER A 340 -1.55 -3.26 11.46
N HIS A 341 -0.49 -2.46 11.58
CA HIS A 341 -0.45 -1.11 11.02
C HIS A 341 0.77 -0.97 10.09
N PRO A 342 0.57 -0.54 8.82
CA PRO A 342 1.66 -0.39 7.85
C PRO A 342 2.43 0.91 8.05
N PHE A 343 3.76 0.84 8.02
CA PHE A 343 4.63 2.02 8.04
C PHE A 343 5.82 1.87 7.09
N SER A 344 6.14 2.96 6.39
CA SER A 344 7.34 3.05 5.56
C SER A 344 8.60 2.93 6.41
N ILE A 345 9.55 2.16 5.93
CA ILE A 345 10.87 2.09 6.54
C ILE A 345 11.64 3.35 6.13
N ALA A 346 11.96 4.19 7.12
CA ALA A 346 12.61 5.47 6.88
C ALA A 346 14.14 5.34 6.86
N TRP A 347 14.68 4.46 7.70
CA TRP A 347 16.11 4.26 7.84
C TRP A 347 16.44 2.86 8.34
N GLY A 348 17.62 2.36 7.96
CA GLY A 348 18.18 1.10 8.45
C GLY A 348 19.68 1.24 8.65
N GLU A 349 20.18 0.67 9.74
CA GLU A 349 21.60 0.63 10.06
C GLU A 349 22.06 -0.83 10.14
N THR A 350 23.10 -1.14 9.37
CA THR A 350 23.75 -2.45 9.39
C THR A 350 25.13 -2.27 10.00
N GLY A 351 25.37 -2.89 11.16
CA GLY A 351 26.73 -3.04 11.67
C GLY A 351 27.38 -1.84 12.36
N GLN A 352 26.64 -0.81 12.78
CA GLN A 352 27.11 0.13 13.80
C GLN A 352 26.18 0.06 15.00
N THR A 353 26.77 -0.03 16.18
CA THR A 353 26.09 0.14 17.44
C THR A 353 25.51 1.56 17.44
N LEU A 354 24.19 1.72 17.20
CA LEU A 354 23.49 2.93 17.66
C LEU A 354 23.71 3.14 19.17
N LEU A 355 24.19 2.10 19.87
CA LEU A 355 24.60 2.14 21.25
C LEU A 355 26.10 2.36 21.49
N GLY A 356 26.84 3.04 20.61
CA GLY A 356 28.20 3.52 20.93
C GLY A 356 28.25 4.48 22.13
N SER A 357 27.11 5.10 22.48
CA SER A 357 26.93 5.88 23.72
C SER A 357 25.85 5.31 24.66
N TYR A 358 25.17 4.23 24.27
CA TYR A 358 24.01 3.70 25.00
C TYR A 358 24.29 2.33 25.66
N SER A 359 25.32 1.57 25.22
CA SER A 359 25.59 0.21 25.72
C SER A 359 26.38 0.21 27.01
N GLU A 360 27.24 1.21 27.24
CA GLU A 360 28.10 1.26 28.42
C GLU A 360 27.29 1.40 29.72
N LYS A 361 26.19 2.18 29.71
CA LYS A 361 25.37 2.42 30.91
C LYS A 361 24.29 1.38 31.17
N MET A 362 23.88 0.58 30.17
CA MET A 362 22.90 -0.50 30.39
C MET A 362 23.57 -1.79 30.87
N ALA A 363 24.84 -2.01 30.51
CA ALA A 363 25.63 -3.11 31.08
C ALA A 363 25.83 -2.96 32.60
N GLU A 364 25.84 -1.73 33.14
CA GLU A 364 25.92 -1.48 34.59
C GLU A 364 24.60 -1.75 35.34
N VAL A 365 23.45 -1.77 34.66
CA VAL A 365 22.13 -1.93 35.33
C VAL A 365 21.67 -3.39 35.38
N GLU A 366 22.21 -4.27 34.51
CA GLU A 366 21.86 -5.70 34.50
C GLU A 366 22.92 -6.65 35.11
N LEU A 367 24.11 -6.15 35.48
CA LEU A 367 25.13 -6.93 36.18
C LEU A 367 25.09 -6.70 37.69
N GLY A 368 24.02 -7.20 38.31
CA GLY A 368 24.08 -7.60 39.71
C GLY A 368 24.89 -8.90 39.81
N ASN A 369 26.07 -8.83 40.44
CA ASN A 369 26.86 -9.93 40.97
C ASN A 369 26.94 -11.22 40.11
N ASP A 370 27.84 -11.26 39.14
CA ASP A 370 28.62 -12.49 38.94
C ASP A 370 29.97 -12.19 38.27
N HIS A 371 31.05 -12.66 38.89
CA HIS A 371 32.41 -12.50 38.38
C HIS A 371 32.66 -13.48 37.23
N GLY A 372 32.46 -13.03 35.99
CA GLY A 372 32.81 -13.74 34.77
C GLY A 372 33.40 -12.80 33.72
N GLN A 373 34.52 -13.19 33.12
CA GLN A 373 35.39 -12.42 32.22
C GLN A 373 34.66 -11.64 31.09
N PRO A 374 35.12 -10.43 30.71
CA PRO A 374 34.53 -9.67 29.61
C PRO A 374 35.03 -10.19 28.25
N GLY A 375 34.32 -11.16 27.68
CA GLY A 375 34.37 -11.48 26.25
C GLY A 375 33.31 -10.67 25.49
N LEU A 376 33.50 -9.36 25.33
CA LEU A 376 32.51 -8.48 24.70
C LEU A 376 32.82 -8.27 23.22
N GLU A 377 32.48 -9.24 22.37
CA GLU A 377 32.31 -8.95 20.94
C GLU A 377 31.17 -7.92 20.80
N SER A 378 31.47 -6.74 20.26
CA SER A 378 30.49 -5.69 19.97
C SER A 378 29.43 -6.22 18.99
N ARG A 379 28.31 -6.68 19.57
CA ARG A 379 27.30 -7.45 18.86
C ARG A 379 26.50 -6.50 17.95
N LYS A 380 26.81 -6.53 16.66
CA LYS A 380 26.13 -5.76 15.60
C LYS A 380 24.61 -5.98 15.65
N VAL A 381 23.87 -5.00 16.16
CA VAL A 381 22.41 -4.98 16.12
C VAL A 381 21.97 -4.16 14.92
N ASN A 382 21.29 -4.80 13.98
CA ASN A 382 20.69 -4.09 12.86
C ASN A 382 19.32 -3.56 13.28
N THR A 383 19.15 -2.25 13.22
CA THR A 383 17.92 -1.55 13.61
C THR A 383 17.22 -1.00 12.37
N VAL A 384 15.90 -0.91 12.45
CA VAL A 384 15.06 -0.29 11.44
C VAL A 384 14.23 0.79 12.10
N SER A 385 14.30 2.01 11.59
CA SER A 385 13.56 3.14 12.14
C SER A 385 12.39 3.52 11.23
N LEU A 386 11.25 3.76 11.87
CA LEU A 386 10.02 4.24 11.27
C LEU A 386 9.71 5.62 11.87
N LEU A 387 9.05 6.47 11.09
CA LEU A 387 8.53 7.74 11.59
C LEU A 387 7.00 7.74 11.41
N VAL A 388 6.30 7.86 12.53
CA VAL A 388 4.85 7.75 12.60
C VAL A 388 4.28 9.10 12.99
N ARG A 389 3.41 9.66 12.16
CA ARG A 389 2.68 10.89 12.52
C ARG A 389 1.41 10.54 13.29
N ARG A 390 1.15 11.26 14.37
CA ARG A 390 -0.10 11.16 15.14
C ARG A 390 -1.30 11.49 14.27
N ARG A 391 -2.25 10.56 14.23
CA ARG A 391 -3.59 10.71 13.64
C ARG A 391 -4.61 10.28 14.70
N THR A 392 -5.63 9.53 14.30
CA THR A 392 -6.63 8.94 15.20
C THR A 392 -6.29 7.47 15.49
N GLY A 393 -6.96 6.87 16.47
CA GLY A 393 -6.87 5.44 16.76
C GLY A 393 -5.48 5.01 17.26
N PHE A 394 -4.88 4.01 16.62
CA PHE A 394 -3.62 3.40 17.05
C PHE A 394 -2.46 4.40 17.15
N THR A 395 -2.31 5.30 16.17
CA THR A 395 -1.20 6.27 16.15
C THR A 395 -1.32 7.35 17.24
N ASP A 396 -2.55 7.64 17.69
CA ASP A 396 -2.80 8.54 18.82
C ASP A 396 -2.37 7.90 20.15
N LYS A 397 -2.75 6.63 20.36
CA LYS A 397 -2.30 5.83 21.51
C LYS A 397 -0.78 5.70 21.54
N LEU A 398 -0.16 5.44 20.39
CA LEU A 398 1.29 5.37 20.24
C LEU A 398 1.99 6.65 20.70
N PHE A 399 1.51 7.81 20.25
CA PHE A 399 2.07 9.10 20.64
C PHE A 399 1.83 9.41 22.11
N THR A 400 0.61 9.21 22.59
CA THR A 400 0.24 9.55 23.98
C THR A 400 1.05 8.75 25.00
N GLU A 401 1.26 7.45 24.76
CA GLU A 401 2.06 6.58 25.63
C GLU A 401 3.55 6.94 25.59
N ALA A 402 4.10 7.17 24.39
CA ALA A 402 5.50 7.60 24.25
C ALA A 402 5.75 8.96 24.92
N PHE A 403 4.81 9.90 24.77
CA PHE A 403 4.89 11.22 25.36
C PHE A 403 4.70 11.18 26.89
N ALA A 404 3.80 10.34 27.40
CA ALA A 404 3.64 10.12 28.83
C ALA A 404 4.91 9.52 29.45
N TYR A 405 5.52 8.55 28.79
CA TYR A 405 6.79 7.94 29.22
C TYR A 405 7.95 8.94 29.21
N ALA A 406 8.07 9.76 28.17
CA ALA A 406 9.10 10.80 28.11
C ALA A 406 8.98 11.79 29.28
N ARG A 407 7.75 12.18 29.64
CA ARG A 407 7.47 13.09 30.78
C ARG A 407 7.85 12.54 32.15
N THR A 408 7.87 11.22 32.35
CA THR A 408 8.23 10.65 33.66
C THR A 408 9.74 10.55 33.86
N ARG A 409 10.54 10.65 32.79
CA ARG A 409 12.00 10.46 32.84
C ARG A 409 12.82 11.71 32.53
N LEU A 410 12.23 12.70 31.87
CA LEU A 410 12.87 13.97 31.59
C LEU A 410 12.50 15.00 32.68
N PRO A 411 13.44 15.87 33.10
CA PRO A 411 13.15 17.00 33.99
C PRO A 411 12.02 17.89 33.45
N PRO A 412 11.24 18.58 34.32
CA PRO A 412 10.12 19.43 33.90
C PRO A 412 10.49 20.52 32.87
N ASP A 413 11.73 21.00 32.90
CA ASP A 413 12.19 22.14 32.11
C ASP A 413 12.68 21.79 30.69
N THR A 414 12.86 20.50 30.35
CA THR A 414 13.30 20.07 29.01
C THR A 414 12.14 19.81 28.03
N ILE A 415 10.90 19.81 28.51
CA ILE A 415 9.67 19.62 27.69
C ILE A 415 8.97 20.97 27.45
N SER A 416 9.73 22.07 27.48
CA SER A 416 9.28 23.36 26.97
C SER A 416 9.57 23.44 25.47
N THR A 417 8.61 23.99 24.73
CA THR A 417 8.58 24.23 23.27
C THR A 417 9.65 25.22 22.77
N SER A 418 10.92 25.08 23.18
CA SER A 418 12.01 25.98 22.86
C SER A 418 13.28 25.23 22.38
N PRO A 419 13.95 25.70 21.31
CA PRO A 419 14.96 24.94 20.59
C PRO A 419 16.37 25.27 21.09
N ARG A 420 16.81 24.66 22.20
CA ARG A 420 18.23 24.69 22.61
C ARG A 420 18.46 23.73 23.79
N SER A 421 18.53 22.43 23.51
CA SER A 421 19.36 21.55 24.33
C SER A 421 20.18 20.64 23.42
N THR A 422 21.45 20.56 23.77
CA THR A 422 22.52 19.80 23.14
C THR A 422 22.24 18.29 23.22
N THR A 423 22.76 17.58 22.24
CA THR A 423 22.46 16.22 21.75
C THR A 423 22.72 15.04 22.70
N THR A 424 22.68 15.21 24.02
CA THR A 424 23.10 14.18 24.98
C THR A 424 22.00 13.50 25.81
N ASP A 425 20.76 14.00 25.83
CA ASP A 425 19.71 13.49 26.75
C ASP A 425 18.54 12.73 26.09
N ILE A 426 18.69 12.29 24.84
CA ILE A 426 17.57 11.71 24.06
C ILE A 426 17.36 10.21 24.36
N SER A 427 18.33 9.52 24.99
CA SER A 427 18.31 8.06 25.17
C SER A 427 17.44 7.55 26.33
N THR A 428 17.25 8.35 27.37
CA THR A 428 16.51 7.94 28.59
C THR A 428 14.99 7.99 28.40
N ALA A 429 14.50 8.70 27.38
CA ALA A 429 13.09 8.97 27.14
C ALA A 429 12.37 8.02 26.16
N ALA A 430 13.08 7.04 25.59
CA ALA A 430 12.48 6.09 24.65
C ALA A 430 11.83 4.91 25.39
N MET A 431 10.54 4.68 25.13
CA MET A 431 9.76 3.63 25.80
C MET A 431 9.98 2.27 25.13
N PRO A 432 10.50 1.25 25.85
CA PRO A 432 10.63 -0.09 25.30
C PRO A 432 9.27 -0.80 25.28
N VAL A 433 8.95 -1.44 24.16
CA VAL A 433 7.73 -2.24 23.99
C VAL A 433 8.01 -3.51 23.19
N THR A 434 7.26 -4.58 23.47
CA THR A 434 7.23 -5.76 22.61
C THR A 434 6.54 -5.41 21.29
N ALA A 435 7.17 -5.76 20.17
CA ALA A 435 6.62 -5.54 18.85
C ALA A 435 6.84 -6.76 17.95
N PHE A 436 5.90 -7.00 17.05
CA PHE A 436 6.06 -7.95 15.96
C PHE A 436 6.08 -7.22 14.62
N VAL A 437 6.90 -7.70 13.71
CA VAL A 437 7.08 -7.12 12.38
C VAL A 437 6.75 -8.16 11.32
N GLU A 438 5.94 -7.77 10.34
CA GLU A 438 5.58 -8.54 9.16
C GLU A 438 6.07 -7.77 7.92
N GLY A 439 6.88 -8.42 7.09
CA GLY A 439 7.51 -7.80 5.91
C GLY A 439 8.89 -8.38 5.59
N PRO A 440 9.68 -7.70 4.74
CA PRO A 440 9.36 -6.41 4.10
C PRO A 440 8.34 -6.52 2.95
N TYR A 441 7.59 -5.46 2.71
CA TYR A 441 6.71 -5.25 1.55
C TYR A 441 7.17 -4.05 0.73
N GLY A 442 6.68 -3.90 -0.51
CA GLY A 442 7.01 -2.78 -1.39
C GLY A 442 8.16 -3.07 -2.35
N ASN A 443 9.03 -2.08 -2.59
CA ASN A 443 10.12 -2.12 -3.59
C ASN A 443 9.63 -2.42 -5.02
N LEU A 444 8.54 -1.77 -5.44
CA LEU A 444 7.97 -1.95 -6.78
C LEU A 444 8.71 -1.12 -7.84
N HIS A 445 9.30 0.01 -7.43
CA HIS A 445 9.93 0.98 -8.30
C HIS A 445 11.40 1.18 -7.94
N SER A 446 12.26 1.20 -8.96
CA SER A 446 13.67 1.59 -8.85
C SER A 446 13.90 2.88 -9.61
N LEU A 447 14.68 3.78 -9.03
CA LEU A 447 15.01 5.07 -9.62
C LEU A 447 16.40 5.08 -10.28
N ASP A 448 17.10 3.94 -10.27
CA ASP A 448 18.51 3.82 -10.68
C ASP A 448 18.77 4.11 -12.16
N SER A 449 17.71 4.06 -12.98
CA SER A 449 17.77 4.26 -14.43
C SER A 449 17.49 5.69 -14.88
N TYR A 450 17.17 6.60 -13.96
CA TYR A 450 16.87 7.99 -14.29
C TYR A 450 18.09 8.87 -14.04
N GLY A 451 18.45 9.68 -15.02
CA GLY A 451 19.51 10.68 -14.89
C GLY A 451 19.08 11.84 -14.00
N THR A 452 17.78 12.17 -14.00
CA THR A 452 17.18 13.20 -13.16
C THR A 452 16.08 12.61 -12.30
N VAL A 453 16.14 12.85 -11.00
CA VAL A 453 15.14 12.36 -10.04
C VAL A 453 14.59 13.54 -9.25
N LEU A 454 13.27 13.73 -9.28
CA LEU A 454 12.56 14.75 -8.53
C LEU A 454 11.63 14.07 -7.52
N LEU A 455 11.90 14.28 -6.23
CA LEU A 455 11.17 13.67 -5.12
C LEU A 455 10.33 14.74 -4.42
N PHE A 456 9.01 14.57 -4.40
CA PHE A 456 8.08 15.40 -3.62
C PHE A 456 7.67 14.66 -2.35
N ALA A 457 7.95 15.26 -1.19
CA ALA A 457 7.54 14.76 0.11
C ALA A 457 6.57 15.75 0.78
N GLY A 458 5.47 15.25 1.35
CA GLY A 458 4.56 16.04 2.18
C GLY A 458 4.53 15.52 3.62
N GLY A 459 4.96 16.34 4.59
CA GLY A 459 5.00 15.95 6.00
C GLY A 459 5.79 14.65 6.22
N VAL A 460 5.14 13.62 6.77
CA VAL A 460 5.76 12.31 7.06
C VAL A 460 6.09 11.49 5.80
N GLY A 461 5.61 11.90 4.62
CA GLY A 461 5.95 11.25 3.35
C GLY A 461 7.45 11.27 3.02
N ILE A 462 8.23 12.09 3.73
CA ILE A 462 9.70 12.10 3.66
C ILE A 462 10.34 10.74 3.99
N THR A 463 9.66 9.93 4.79
CA THR A 463 10.08 8.56 5.13
C THR A 463 10.28 7.69 3.91
N HIS A 464 9.47 7.89 2.87
CA HIS A 464 9.59 7.13 1.63
C HIS A 464 10.73 7.66 0.75
N CYS A 465 10.94 8.98 0.71
CA CYS A 465 11.95 9.61 -0.14
C CYS A 465 13.39 9.46 0.38
N LEU A 466 13.59 9.48 1.70
CA LEU A 466 14.93 9.43 2.30
C LEU A 466 15.77 8.21 1.90
N PRO A 467 15.23 6.98 1.93
CA PRO A 467 15.92 5.80 1.41
C PRO A 467 16.38 5.94 -0.04
N PHE A 468 15.55 6.52 -0.91
CA PHE A 468 15.92 6.76 -2.31
C PHE A 468 17.06 7.77 -2.41
N ILE A 469 17.03 8.85 -1.62
CA ILE A 469 18.12 9.84 -1.61
C ILE A 469 19.43 9.19 -1.20
N ARG A 470 19.45 8.47 -0.07
CA ARG A 470 20.65 7.76 0.39
C ARG A 470 21.17 6.79 -0.68
N HIS A 471 20.27 6.00 -1.27
CA HIS A 471 20.64 5.03 -2.31
C HIS A 471 21.21 5.70 -3.58
N LEU A 472 20.57 6.77 -4.06
CA LEU A 472 21.00 7.46 -5.28
C LEU A 472 22.28 8.26 -5.09
N VAL A 473 22.48 8.88 -3.92
CA VAL A 473 23.73 9.59 -3.60
C VAL A 473 24.89 8.60 -3.46
N GLN A 474 24.69 7.50 -2.73
CA GLN A 474 25.71 6.45 -2.63
C GLN A 474 26.01 5.86 -4.00
N GLY A 475 24.97 5.50 -4.75
CA GLY A 475 25.12 4.90 -6.07
C GLY A 475 25.75 5.85 -7.09
N TYR A 476 25.60 7.17 -6.92
CA TYR A 476 26.30 8.16 -7.74
C TYR A 476 27.81 8.14 -7.46
N SER A 477 28.19 8.16 -6.18
CA SER A 477 29.60 8.04 -5.76
C SER A 477 30.23 6.72 -6.23
N ASP A 478 29.48 5.62 -6.14
CA ASP A 478 29.94 4.29 -6.54
C ASP A 478 29.88 4.06 -8.07
N GLY A 479 29.32 5.01 -8.83
CA GLY A 479 29.11 4.86 -10.28
C GLY A 479 28.10 3.78 -10.68
N THR A 480 27.24 3.33 -9.75
CA THR A 480 26.30 2.23 -9.98
C THR A 480 24.92 2.68 -10.48
N VAL A 481 24.59 3.98 -10.44
CA VAL A 481 23.29 4.51 -10.88
C VAL A 481 23.43 5.55 -11.99
N ALA A 482 22.36 5.73 -12.76
CA ALA A 482 22.25 6.74 -13.81
C ALA A 482 22.13 8.17 -13.24
N ALA A 483 21.64 8.34 -12.01
CA ALA A 483 21.34 9.65 -11.45
C ALA A 483 22.56 10.58 -11.48
N ARG A 484 22.36 11.77 -12.06
CA ARG A 484 23.29 12.91 -12.08
C ARG A 484 22.69 14.13 -11.40
N ARG A 485 21.37 14.11 -11.16
CA ARG A 485 20.65 15.17 -10.51
C ARG A 485 19.50 14.59 -9.67
N VAL A 486 19.49 14.88 -8.39
CA VAL A 486 18.46 14.48 -7.43
C VAL A 486 17.97 15.72 -6.70
N THR A 487 16.69 16.04 -6.87
CA THR A 487 16.06 17.19 -6.22
C THR A 487 14.98 16.70 -5.26
N LEU A 488 15.12 17.00 -3.97
CA LEU A 488 14.08 16.80 -2.96
C LEU A 488 13.31 18.10 -2.75
N VAL A 489 12.00 18.05 -2.94
CA VAL A 489 11.05 19.09 -2.56
C VAL A 489 10.25 18.58 -1.36
N TRP A 490 10.52 19.11 -0.16
CA TRP A 490 9.82 18.68 1.05
C TRP A 490 8.96 19.79 1.63
N VAL A 491 7.65 19.53 1.68
CA VAL A 491 6.64 20.46 2.17
C VAL A 491 6.27 20.11 3.62
N ILE A 492 6.55 21.05 4.53
CA ILE A 492 6.30 20.92 5.97
C ILE A 492 5.43 22.07 6.49
N GLN A 493 4.85 21.87 7.67
CA GLN A 493 4.02 22.90 8.32
C GLN A 493 4.87 23.82 9.18
N SER A 494 5.75 23.24 10.00
CA SER A 494 6.64 23.94 10.93
C SER A 494 8.10 23.50 10.71
N PRO A 495 9.09 24.39 10.90
CA PRO A 495 10.51 24.02 10.87
C PRO A 495 10.90 22.95 11.89
N GLU A 496 10.14 22.79 12.99
CA GLU A 496 10.35 21.73 14.00
C GLU A 496 10.28 20.32 13.39
N HIS A 497 9.60 20.14 12.25
CA HIS A 497 9.53 18.86 11.56
C HIS A 497 10.88 18.40 10.99
N LEU A 498 11.84 19.31 10.84
CA LEU A 498 13.20 18.96 10.41
C LEU A 498 13.88 18.04 11.43
N ASP A 499 13.50 18.11 12.71
CA ASP A 499 14.06 17.30 13.79
C ASP A 499 13.70 15.82 13.65
N TRP A 500 12.62 15.50 12.91
CA TRP A 500 12.21 14.13 12.65
C TRP A 500 13.30 13.28 12.00
N ILE A 501 14.05 13.91 11.10
CA ILE A 501 15.00 13.23 10.21
C ILE A 501 16.43 13.74 10.40
N ARG A 502 16.66 14.68 11.33
CA ARG A 502 17.94 15.35 11.53
C ARG A 502 19.12 14.37 11.59
N PRO A 503 19.10 13.26 12.36
CA PRO A 503 20.22 12.31 12.38
C PRO A 503 20.51 11.71 10.99
N TRP A 504 19.47 11.26 10.29
CA TRP A 504 19.59 10.64 8.97
C TRP A 504 20.04 11.63 7.90
N MET A 505 19.57 12.87 7.99
CA MET A 505 19.99 13.94 7.09
C MET A 505 21.44 14.34 7.29
N THR A 506 21.94 14.37 8.53
CA THR A 506 23.36 14.61 8.80
C THR A 506 24.22 13.56 8.09
N THR A 507 23.83 12.29 8.14
CA THR A 507 24.51 11.22 7.42
C THR A 507 24.49 11.46 5.91
N ILE A 508 23.32 11.75 5.31
CA ILE A 508 23.20 12.03 3.87
C ILE A 508 24.05 13.24 3.44
N LEU A 509 24.05 14.31 4.25
CA LEU A 509 24.77 15.54 3.94
C LEU A 509 26.29 15.38 4.06
N GLY A 510 26.77 14.37 4.79
CA GLY A 510 28.17 13.98 4.92
C GLY A 510 28.65 12.97 3.86
N MET A 511 27.77 12.45 3.00
CA MET A 511 28.16 11.51 1.94
C MET A 511 29.01 12.18 0.86
N GLU A 512 29.93 11.41 0.28
CA GLU A 512 30.77 11.84 -0.84
C GLU A 512 29.92 12.12 -2.11
N GLY A 513 30.36 13.08 -2.94
CA GLY A 513 29.67 13.46 -4.18
C GLY A 513 28.27 14.11 -3.99
N ARG A 514 27.76 14.20 -2.76
CA ARG A 514 26.39 14.69 -2.50
C ARG A 514 26.16 16.12 -2.99
N ARG A 515 27.17 16.98 -2.96
CA ARG A 515 27.05 18.40 -3.38
C ARG A 515 26.85 18.54 -4.90
N ASP A 516 27.29 17.55 -5.67
CA ASP A 516 27.20 17.56 -7.13
C ASP A 516 25.83 17.06 -7.60
N VAL A 517 25.27 16.08 -6.87
CA VAL A 517 24.05 15.38 -7.28
C VAL A 517 22.79 15.85 -6.53
N LEU A 518 22.86 16.16 -5.22
CA LEU A 518 21.69 16.37 -4.37
C LEU A 518 21.38 17.85 -4.12
N ARG A 519 20.11 18.22 -4.37
CA ARG A 519 19.52 19.52 -4.05
C ARG A 519 18.29 19.34 -3.17
N ILE A 520 18.16 20.17 -2.14
CA ILE A 520 17.05 20.11 -1.19
C ILE A 520 16.35 21.46 -1.14
N GLN A 521 15.04 21.44 -1.36
CA GLN A 521 14.16 22.59 -1.29
C GLN A 521 13.08 22.32 -0.24
N LEU A 522 13.08 23.12 0.82
CA LEU A 522 12.16 23.01 1.94
C LEU A 522 11.10 24.10 1.81
N PHE A 523 9.82 23.72 1.83
CA PHE A 523 8.70 24.65 1.78
C PHE A 523 7.96 24.62 3.11
N VAL A 524 8.01 25.73 3.86
CA VAL A 524 7.38 25.87 5.18
C VAL A 524 6.06 26.62 5.02
N THR A 525 4.96 25.91 5.18
CA THR A 525 3.61 26.42 4.88
C THR A 525 2.99 27.24 6.01
N ARG A 526 3.44 27.09 7.26
CA ARG A 526 2.93 27.80 8.45
C ARG A 526 4.07 28.17 9.41
N PRO A 527 5.02 29.04 9.00
CA PRO A 527 6.11 29.45 9.89
C PRO A 527 5.55 30.22 11.09
N ARG A 528 6.03 29.91 12.30
CA ARG A 528 5.69 30.70 13.50
C ARG A 528 6.32 32.09 13.43
N ASN A 529 7.55 32.15 12.93
CA ASN A 529 8.27 33.38 12.69
C ASN A 529 8.95 33.34 11.31
N PRO A 530 8.76 34.34 10.44
CA PRO A 530 9.46 34.42 9.16
C PRO A 530 11.00 34.32 9.27
N ARG A 531 11.57 34.74 10.41
CA ARG A 531 13.02 34.68 10.67
C ARG A 531 13.59 33.26 10.78
N GLU A 532 12.75 32.26 11.01
CA GLU A 532 13.15 30.84 11.06
C GLU A 532 13.48 30.27 9.66
N ILE A 533 13.02 30.94 8.60
CA ILE A 533 13.26 30.54 7.21
C ILE A 533 14.59 31.14 6.76
N ARG A 534 15.68 30.41 7.00
CA ARG A 534 17.02 30.75 6.52
C ARG A 534 17.64 29.56 5.80
N SER A 535 17.95 29.72 4.52
CA SER A 535 18.65 28.68 3.75
C SER A 535 20.04 28.41 4.34
N PRO A 536 20.30 27.21 4.91
CA PRO A 536 21.59 26.92 5.54
C PRO A 536 22.73 26.77 4.53
N SER A 537 22.44 26.48 3.26
CA SER A 537 23.46 26.38 2.20
C SER A 537 22.86 26.60 0.81
N ALA A 538 23.69 26.75 -0.22
CA ALA A 538 23.22 26.80 -1.61
C ALA A 538 22.48 25.51 -2.04
N THR A 539 22.89 24.36 -1.51
CA THR A 539 22.29 23.04 -1.79
C THR A 539 21.03 22.74 -0.97
N VAL A 540 20.77 23.50 0.09
CA VAL A 540 19.63 23.31 0.99
C VAL A 540 18.94 24.67 1.17
N GLN A 541 17.86 24.87 0.44
CA GLN A 541 17.14 26.14 0.38
C GLN A 541 15.81 26.03 1.12
N MET A 542 15.43 27.08 1.84
CA MET A 542 14.15 27.15 2.56
C MET A 542 13.29 28.31 2.02
N PHE A 543 12.03 28.00 1.74
CA PHE A 543 11.05 28.92 1.16
C PHE A 543 9.77 28.97 2.00
N PRO A 544 9.15 30.15 2.17
CA PRO A 544 7.83 30.27 2.78
C PRO A 544 6.72 29.81 1.82
N GLY A 545 5.63 29.28 2.37
CA GLY A 545 4.40 29.00 1.63
C GLY A 545 4.36 27.63 0.94
N ARG A 546 3.43 27.47 0.00
CA ARG A 546 3.27 26.23 -0.78
C ARG A 546 4.09 26.32 -2.07
N PRO A 547 4.73 25.22 -2.50
CA PRO A 547 5.45 25.21 -3.76
C PRO A 547 4.49 25.34 -4.96
N ASP A 548 4.89 26.10 -5.98
CA ASP A 548 4.31 25.96 -7.31
C ASP A 548 4.93 24.74 -8.00
N VAL A 549 4.22 23.62 -7.90
CA VAL A 549 4.64 22.34 -8.46
C VAL A 549 4.85 22.42 -9.98
N GLY A 550 4.05 23.22 -10.69
CA GLY A 550 4.18 23.36 -12.14
C GLY A 550 5.52 24.00 -12.51
N THR A 551 5.88 25.07 -11.82
CA THR A 551 7.14 25.78 -12.03
C THR A 551 8.34 24.92 -11.63
N LEU A 552 8.28 24.21 -10.48
CA LEU A 552 9.36 23.33 -10.05
C LEU A 552 9.65 22.19 -11.04
N VAL A 553 8.60 21.52 -11.53
CA VAL A 553 8.76 20.47 -12.55
C VAL A 553 9.33 21.05 -13.84
N GLN A 554 8.93 22.25 -14.23
CA GLN A 554 9.44 22.91 -15.44
C GLN A 554 10.94 23.24 -15.33
N MET A 555 11.36 23.84 -14.21
CA MET A 555 12.76 24.18 -13.94
C MET A 555 13.66 22.92 -13.97
N GLU A 556 13.15 21.80 -13.45
CA GLU A 556 13.87 20.53 -13.46
C GLU A 556 13.95 19.91 -14.86
N ILE A 557 12.93 20.09 -15.71
CA ILE A 557 12.95 19.63 -17.11
C ILE A 557 13.94 20.43 -17.97
N GLU A 558 14.10 21.72 -17.70
CA GLU A 558 15.08 22.56 -18.38
C GLU A 558 16.52 22.13 -18.08
N ASN A 559 16.77 21.65 -16.85
CA ASN A 559 18.06 21.16 -16.38
C ASN A 559 18.17 19.62 -16.40
N GLN A 560 17.29 18.95 -17.13
CA GLN A 560 17.17 17.49 -17.13
C GLN A 560 18.39 16.83 -17.79
N VAL A 561 18.96 15.87 -17.06
CA VAL A 561 19.92 14.87 -17.54
C VAL A 561 19.20 13.54 -17.71
N GLY A 562 19.29 12.93 -18.89
CA GLY A 562 18.68 11.64 -19.18
C GLY A 562 17.16 11.60 -19.05
N ALA A 563 16.61 10.41 -18.76
CA ALA A 563 15.20 10.26 -18.42
C ALA A 563 14.93 10.83 -17.01
N MET A 564 13.76 11.45 -16.82
CA MET A 564 13.36 12.03 -15.53
C MET A 564 12.34 11.15 -14.81
N GLY A 565 12.63 10.80 -13.55
CA GLY A 565 11.69 10.15 -12.64
C GLY A 565 11.14 11.15 -11.63
N VAL A 566 9.81 11.28 -11.54
CA VAL A 566 9.15 12.14 -10.55
C VAL A 566 8.37 11.26 -9.59
N MET A 567 8.77 11.26 -8.32
CA MET A 567 8.11 10.51 -7.27
C MET A 567 7.42 11.45 -6.29
N VAL A 568 6.20 11.13 -5.87
CA VAL A 568 5.49 11.88 -4.83
C VAL A 568 4.99 10.97 -3.70
N CYS A 569 5.25 11.38 -2.47
CA CYS A 569 4.65 10.82 -1.27
C CYS A 569 4.14 11.96 -0.37
N GLY A 570 2.82 12.17 -0.35
CA GLY A 570 2.22 13.30 0.35
C GLY A 570 0.70 13.19 0.47
N ASN A 571 0.06 14.31 0.83
CA ASN A 571 -1.41 14.36 0.85
C ASN A 571 -1.98 14.31 -0.58
N GLY A 572 -3.25 13.91 -0.71
CA GLY A 572 -3.88 13.76 -2.03
C GLY A 572 -3.85 15.02 -2.90
N GLY A 573 -3.87 16.22 -2.29
CA GLY A 573 -3.75 17.48 -3.02
C GLY A 573 -2.38 17.67 -3.68
N LEU A 574 -1.28 17.47 -2.94
CA LEU A 574 0.07 17.55 -3.47
C LEU A 574 0.29 16.47 -4.55
N SER A 575 -0.15 15.24 -4.32
CA SER A 575 -0.01 14.16 -5.30
C SER A 575 -0.78 14.45 -6.59
N ASP A 576 -2.01 14.96 -6.50
CA ASP A 576 -2.81 15.34 -7.67
C ASP A 576 -2.20 16.53 -8.44
N ASP A 577 -1.59 17.50 -7.74
CA ASP A 577 -0.88 18.62 -8.35
C ASP A 577 0.39 18.16 -9.10
N VAL A 578 1.20 17.27 -8.50
CA VAL A 578 2.39 16.67 -9.14
C VAL A 578 1.99 15.82 -10.35
N ARG A 579 0.98 14.95 -10.20
CA ARG A 579 0.40 14.17 -11.30
C ARG A 579 0.01 15.08 -12.46
N ARG A 580 -0.75 16.15 -12.19
CA ARG A 580 -1.21 17.09 -13.22
C ARG A 580 -0.02 17.76 -13.92
N ALA A 581 0.97 18.24 -13.16
CA ALA A 581 2.16 18.90 -13.70
C ALA A 581 2.98 17.96 -14.60
N CYS A 582 3.14 16.70 -14.20
CA CYS A 582 3.82 15.67 -14.97
C CYS A 582 3.04 15.33 -16.25
N ARG A 583 1.74 15.05 -16.12
CA ARG A 583 0.83 14.69 -17.21
C ARG A 583 0.79 15.74 -18.32
N GLN A 584 0.76 17.02 -17.97
CA GLN A 584 0.75 18.12 -18.96
C GLN A 584 2.04 18.20 -19.78
N ARG A 585 3.13 17.63 -19.28
CA ARG A 585 4.46 17.67 -19.89
C ARG A 585 4.87 16.37 -20.57
N GLN A 586 4.03 15.33 -20.46
CA GLN A 586 4.19 14.09 -21.22
C GLN A 586 4.25 14.39 -22.72
N GLY A 587 5.30 13.90 -23.38
CA GLY A 587 5.57 14.07 -24.81
C GLY A 587 6.51 15.22 -25.16
N ARG A 588 6.81 16.14 -24.22
CA ARG A 588 7.87 17.16 -24.40
C ARG A 588 9.25 16.62 -24.04
N THR A 589 9.31 15.74 -23.06
CA THR A 589 10.51 15.07 -22.56
C THR A 589 10.13 13.69 -22.02
N GLN A 590 11.11 12.80 -21.87
CA GLN A 590 10.91 11.51 -21.21
C GLN A 590 10.77 11.72 -19.70
N LEU A 591 9.55 11.52 -19.20
CA LEU A 591 9.17 11.71 -17.80
C LEU A 591 8.26 10.59 -17.31
N ASP A 592 8.64 9.99 -16.18
CA ASP A 592 7.90 8.92 -15.52
C ASP A 592 7.40 9.40 -14.16
N TYR A 593 6.08 9.35 -13.95
CA TYR A 593 5.44 9.72 -12.69
C TYR A 593 5.24 8.46 -11.83
N ILE A 594 5.65 8.53 -10.57
CA ILE A 594 5.52 7.46 -9.58
C ILE A 594 4.80 8.05 -8.36
N GLU A 595 3.69 7.44 -7.98
CA GLU A 595 2.93 7.85 -6.80
C GLU A 595 3.04 6.78 -5.73
N GLU A 596 3.41 7.21 -4.52
CA GLU A 596 3.48 6.37 -3.34
C GLU A 596 2.52 6.96 -2.31
N SER A 597 1.29 6.45 -2.33
CA SER A 597 0.22 6.90 -1.44
C SER A 597 -0.10 5.83 -0.41
N PHE A 598 0.25 6.09 0.84
CA PHE A 598 -0.19 5.31 1.99
C PHE A 598 -1.58 5.83 2.39
N THR A 599 -2.67 5.28 1.80
CA THR A 599 -4.06 5.73 2.03
C THR A 599 -4.75 5.05 3.22
N TRP A 600 -3.99 4.50 4.17
CA TRP A 600 -4.51 3.76 5.33
C TRP A 600 -4.88 4.65 6.52
#